data_AF-A0A933G940-F1
#
_entry.id   AF-A0A933G940-F1
#
_cell.length_a   1.000
_cell.length_b   1.000
_cell.length_c   1.000
_cell.angle_alpha   90.00
_cell.angle_beta   90.00
_cell.angle_gamma   90.00
#
_symmetry.space_group_name_H-M   'P 1'
#
loop_
_entity.id
_entity.type
_entity.pdbx_description
1 polymer ?
#
loop_
_entity_poly.entity_id
_entity_poly.type
_entity_poly.pdbx_seq_one_letter_code
_entity_poly.pdbx_strand_id
1 'polypeptide(L)'
;MPAGLTQQRHRVAIDRHLVPYYGRPAAEPGELRRGAAKAGTPRFHCSATASLLRNGRRLTLALAFVWAEDAVLAVLQELLDRLDRLGIRPKRLFLDRGFASVASFGDLAEQPFLSVVALPKRGKRLQALLTGRQSDRTTYTTSAEDGAITFPLWGARHDAAGRRGTTRPDAAGSRGSSTGPLPCWASRTAPGRYGCWPKSTGRALGSKPATG
;
A
#
# COMPACT_ATOMS: atom_id res chain seq x y z
N MET A 1 5.21 25.44 3.19
CA MET A 1 4.67 24.14 3.68
C MET A 1 4.21 24.29 5.13
N PRO A 2 3.17 23.56 5.59
CA PRO A 2 2.78 23.51 7.00
C PRO A 2 3.93 23.08 7.93
N ALA A 3 4.00 23.70 9.11
CA ALA A 3 5.05 23.45 10.09
C ALA A 3 5.10 21.98 10.56
N GLY A 4 6.31 21.50 10.86
CA GLY A 4 6.56 20.13 11.35
C GLY A 4 6.44 19.02 10.31
N LEU A 5 6.11 19.31 9.04
CA LEU A 5 6.09 18.28 7.99
C LEU A 5 7.50 17.84 7.57
N THR A 6 8.46 18.74 7.46
CA THR A 6 9.85 18.42 7.06
C THR A 6 10.71 17.84 8.19
N GLN A 7 10.29 18.03 9.44
CA GLN A 7 11.05 17.65 10.65
C GLN A 7 10.79 16.20 11.12
N GLN A 8 9.88 15.47 10.48
CA GLN A 8 9.48 14.12 10.90
C GLN A 8 9.43 13.15 9.74
N ARG A 9 9.72 11.86 9.99
CA ARG A 9 9.57 10.80 8.99
C ARG A 9 8.13 10.27 8.97
N HIS A 10 7.49 10.24 7.79
CA HIS A 10 6.04 10.04 7.65
C HIS A 10 5.60 8.69 7.08
N ARG A 11 4.31 8.37 7.22
CA ARG A 11 3.65 7.36 6.38
C ARG A 11 3.25 8.03 5.06
N VAL A 12 3.68 7.46 3.94
CA VAL A 12 3.39 7.93 2.58
C VAL A 12 2.69 6.82 1.82
N ALA A 13 1.71 7.17 0.99
CA ALA A 13 1.09 6.25 0.03
C ALA A 13 1.24 6.80 -1.40
N ILE A 14 1.60 5.93 -2.34
CA ILE A 14 1.67 6.18 -3.77
C ILE A 14 0.69 5.23 -4.47
N ASP A 15 -0.30 5.80 -5.16
CA ASP A 15 -1.38 5.07 -5.87
C ASP A 15 -1.53 5.64 -7.29
N ARG A 16 -1.89 4.78 -8.26
CA ARG A 16 -2.01 5.12 -9.68
C ARG A 16 -3.46 5.02 -10.17
N HIS A 17 -3.98 6.15 -10.63
CA HIS A 17 -5.36 6.31 -11.10
C HIS A 17 -5.44 6.15 -12.61
N LEU A 18 -6.46 5.42 -13.08
CA LEU A 18 -6.75 5.24 -14.51
C LEU A 18 -8.18 5.70 -14.79
N VAL A 19 -8.34 6.85 -15.42
CA VAL A 19 -9.64 7.46 -15.77
C VAL A 19 -10.03 6.99 -17.18
N PRO A 20 -11.17 6.28 -17.36
CA PRO A 20 -11.61 5.82 -18.69
C PRO A 20 -11.87 6.99 -19.63
N TYR A 21 -11.39 6.91 -20.87
CA TYR A 21 -11.52 7.98 -21.86
C TYR A 21 -12.27 7.54 -23.13
N TYR A 22 -13.19 8.39 -23.57
CA TYR A 22 -14.17 8.12 -24.63
C TYR A 22 -14.09 9.08 -25.83
N GLY A 23 -13.34 10.17 -25.73
CA GLY A 23 -13.31 11.22 -26.74
C GLY A 23 -12.60 10.84 -28.04
N ARG A 24 -12.24 11.88 -28.81
CA ARG A 24 -11.47 11.82 -30.07
C ARG A 24 -10.12 11.08 -29.87
N PRO A 25 -9.32 10.79 -30.91
CA PRO A 25 -7.95 10.31 -30.72
C PRO A 25 -7.15 11.24 -29.77
N ALA A 26 -6.11 10.70 -29.14
CA ALA A 26 -5.23 11.46 -28.25
C ALA A 26 -4.72 12.73 -28.94
N ALA A 27 -4.62 13.83 -28.20
CA ALA A 27 -4.11 15.09 -28.74
C ALA A 27 -2.60 14.99 -29.00
N GLU A 28 -1.88 14.27 -28.13
CA GLU A 28 -0.46 13.98 -28.26
C GLU A 28 -0.21 12.46 -28.23
N PRO A 29 0.85 11.95 -28.89
CA PRO A 29 1.30 10.57 -28.72
C PRO A 29 1.53 10.24 -27.24
N GLY A 30 1.25 9.00 -26.82
CA GLY A 30 1.51 8.56 -25.44
C GLY A 30 0.49 9.00 -24.37
N GLU A 31 -0.25 10.10 -24.58
CA GLU A 31 -1.22 10.68 -23.61
C GLU A 31 -2.21 9.64 -23.02
N LEU A 32 -2.69 8.71 -23.86
CA LEU A 32 -3.69 7.70 -23.51
C LEU A 32 -3.08 6.31 -23.34
N ARG A 33 -2.85 5.92 -22.08
CA ARG A 33 -2.38 4.57 -21.75
C ARG A 33 -3.46 3.53 -22.04
N ARG A 34 -3.09 2.47 -22.79
CA ARG A 34 -3.98 1.33 -23.08
C ARG A 34 -4.00 0.32 -21.93
N GLY A 35 -5.11 -0.41 -21.80
CA GLY A 35 -5.23 -1.51 -20.85
C GLY A 35 -6.50 -2.35 -21.08
N ALA A 36 -6.73 -3.31 -20.19
CA ALA A 36 -7.98 -4.08 -20.18
C ALA A 36 -9.19 -3.15 -20.06
N ALA A 37 -10.20 -3.36 -20.91
CA ALA A 37 -11.32 -2.45 -21.04
C ALA A 37 -12.11 -2.30 -19.73
N LYS A 38 -12.52 -1.07 -19.43
CA LYS A 38 -13.42 -0.74 -18.30
C LYS A 38 -14.51 0.19 -18.82
N ALA A 39 -15.76 -0.07 -18.42
CA ALA A 39 -16.91 0.74 -18.83
C ALA A 39 -16.94 1.06 -20.35
N GLY A 40 -16.59 0.07 -21.19
CA GLY A 40 -16.62 0.18 -22.65
C GLY A 40 -15.35 0.72 -23.35
N THR A 41 -14.33 1.20 -22.64
CA THR A 41 -13.09 1.72 -23.27
C THR A 41 -11.81 1.06 -22.75
N PRO A 42 -10.83 0.74 -23.64
CA PRO A 42 -9.48 0.32 -23.27
C PRO A 42 -8.49 1.50 -23.16
N ARG A 43 -8.95 2.75 -23.35
CA ARG A 43 -8.12 3.98 -23.30
C ARG A 43 -8.29 4.65 -21.93
N PHE A 44 -7.18 5.07 -21.33
CA PHE A 44 -7.17 5.73 -20.03
C PHE A 44 -6.21 6.92 -20.00
N HIS A 45 -6.66 8.06 -19.46
CA HIS A 45 -5.70 8.99 -18.86
C HIS A 45 -5.18 8.35 -17.58
N CYS A 46 -3.86 8.37 -17.38
CA CYS A 46 -3.22 7.72 -16.25
C CYS A 46 -2.41 8.76 -15.46
N SER A 47 -2.49 8.69 -14.13
CA SER A 47 -1.76 9.58 -13.23
C SER A 47 -1.37 8.85 -11.94
N ALA A 48 -0.32 9.31 -11.27
CA ALA A 48 0.12 8.77 -10.00
C ALA A 48 0.19 9.87 -8.93
N THR A 49 -0.19 9.53 -7.70
CA THR A 49 -0.28 10.49 -6.58
C THR A 49 0.51 10.04 -5.37
N ALA A 50 1.46 10.85 -4.92
CA ALA A 50 2.11 10.68 -3.62
C ALA A 50 1.39 11.48 -2.55
N SER A 51 1.02 10.83 -1.44
CA SER A 51 0.26 11.45 -0.37
C SER A 51 0.73 11.05 1.02
N LEU A 52 0.75 12.04 1.91
CA LEU A 52 0.95 11.88 3.34
C LEU A 52 -0.26 11.19 3.99
N LEU A 53 -0.01 10.24 4.89
CA LEU A 53 -1.02 9.62 5.76
C LEU A 53 -0.79 10.05 7.22
N ARG A 54 -1.55 11.04 7.70
CA ARG A 54 -1.42 11.62 9.05
C ARG A 54 -2.80 11.72 9.72
N ASN A 55 -2.90 11.27 10.97
CA ASN A 55 -4.11 11.36 11.81
C ASN A 55 -5.40 10.87 11.11
N GLY A 56 -5.32 9.74 10.39
CA GLY A 56 -6.44 9.16 9.63
C GLY A 56 -6.78 9.88 8.31
N ARG A 57 -6.15 11.02 8.01
CA ARG A 57 -6.36 11.81 6.79
C ARG A 57 -5.27 11.54 5.74
N ARG A 58 -5.64 11.68 4.46
CA ARG A 58 -4.72 11.69 3.31
C ARG A 58 -4.53 13.14 2.86
N LEU A 59 -3.28 13.56 2.63
CA LEU A 59 -2.93 14.85 2.04
C LEU A 59 -2.02 14.59 0.83
N THR A 60 -2.49 14.88 -0.38
CA THR A 60 -1.68 14.74 -1.59
C THR A 60 -0.62 15.83 -1.64
N LEU A 61 0.62 15.44 -1.95
CA LEU A 61 1.80 16.30 -1.95
C LEU A 61 2.46 16.36 -3.32
N ALA A 62 2.33 15.31 -4.13
CA ALA A 62 2.80 15.28 -5.51
C ALA A 62 1.82 14.52 -6.41
N LEU A 63 1.75 14.96 -7.65
CA LEU A 63 1.03 14.37 -8.77
C LEU A 63 2.03 14.21 -9.93
N ALA A 64 1.97 13.09 -10.62
CA ALA A 64 2.63 12.85 -11.90
C ALA A 64 1.58 12.42 -12.93
N PHE A 65 1.68 12.91 -14.16
CA PHE A 65 0.99 12.29 -15.30
C PHE A 65 1.76 11.04 -15.72
N VAL A 66 1.06 10.07 -16.29
CA VAL A 66 1.64 8.77 -16.67
C VAL A 66 1.25 8.45 -18.10
N TRP A 67 2.20 8.63 -19.01
CA TRP A 67 2.10 8.35 -20.44
C TRP A 67 2.03 6.83 -20.70
N ALA A 68 1.81 6.40 -21.94
CA ALA A 68 1.63 5.00 -22.27
C ALA A 68 2.94 4.18 -22.17
N GLU A 69 4.02 4.81 -22.61
CA GLU A 69 5.41 4.36 -22.64
C GLU A 69 6.10 4.44 -21.28
N ASP A 70 5.60 5.27 -20.35
CA ASP A 70 6.22 5.49 -19.05
C ASP A 70 6.50 4.19 -18.29
N ALA A 71 7.78 4.02 -17.92
CA ALA A 71 8.23 2.96 -17.03
C ALA A 71 7.66 3.20 -15.61
N VAL A 72 7.10 2.14 -15.03
CA VAL A 72 6.48 2.19 -13.70
C VAL A 72 7.47 2.62 -12.60
N LEU A 73 8.76 2.30 -12.78
CA LEU A 73 9.82 2.73 -11.88
C LEU A 73 10.13 4.24 -12.02
N ALA A 74 10.18 4.79 -13.24
CA ALA A 74 10.45 6.21 -13.46
C ALA A 74 9.40 7.09 -12.77
N VAL A 75 8.11 6.75 -12.91
CA VAL A 75 6.99 7.43 -12.22
C VAL A 75 7.09 7.32 -10.70
N LEU A 76 7.60 6.20 -10.18
CA LEU A 76 7.82 6.01 -8.74
C LEU A 76 8.97 6.89 -8.23
N GLN A 77 10.11 6.89 -8.93
CA GLN A 77 11.28 7.71 -8.61
C GLN A 77 10.94 9.20 -8.70
N GLU A 78 10.27 9.64 -9.76
CA GLU A 78 9.83 11.03 -9.93
C GLU A 78 8.94 11.52 -8.77
N LEU A 79 8.04 10.65 -8.27
CA LEU A 79 7.23 10.96 -7.09
C LEU A 79 8.02 10.96 -5.78
N LEU A 80 9.07 10.15 -5.65
CA LEU A 80 9.98 10.18 -4.50
C LEU A 80 10.87 11.43 -4.51
N ASP A 81 11.39 11.82 -5.67
CA ASP A 81 12.15 13.07 -5.87
C ASP A 81 11.28 14.30 -5.57
N ARG A 82 10.02 14.29 -6.04
CA ARG A 82 9.03 15.33 -5.71
C ARG A 82 8.76 15.39 -4.20
N LEU A 83 8.88 14.30 -3.45
CA LEU A 83 8.77 14.31 -1.99
C LEU A 83 10.04 14.80 -1.28
N ASP A 84 11.24 14.40 -1.71
CA ASP A 84 12.48 14.84 -1.06
C ASP A 84 12.78 16.32 -1.35
N ARG A 85 12.47 16.82 -2.56
CA ARG A 85 12.44 18.27 -2.87
C ARG A 85 11.47 19.07 -1.99
N LEU A 86 10.47 18.42 -1.39
CA LEU A 86 9.56 19.02 -0.40
C LEU A 86 10.00 18.76 1.06
N GLY A 87 11.15 18.11 1.28
CA GLY A 87 11.68 17.70 2.59
C GLY A 87 10.91 16.56 3.26
N ILE A 88 10.10 15.80 2.52
CA ILE A 88 9.15 14.82 3.06
C ILE A 88 9.76 13.42 3.06
N ARG A 89 10.52 13.10 4.12
CA ARG A 89 11.22 11.82 4.24
C ARG A 89 10.29 10.67 4.66
N PRO A 90 10.18 9.57 3.90
CA PRO A 90 9.36 8.44 4.31
C PRO A 90 9.92 7.70 5.55
N LYS A 91 8.99 7.23 6.39
CA LYS A 91 9.17 6.21 7.43
C LYS A 91 8.63 4.86 6.96
N ARG A 92 7.53 4.91 6.20
CA ARG A 92 6.90 3.79 5.51
C ARG A 92 6.27 4.28 4.21
N LEU A 93 6.51 3.56 3.12
CA LEU A 93 5.84 3.75 1.85
C LEU A 93 4.80 2.64 1.63
N PHE A 94 3.61 3.01 1.21
CA PHE A 94 2.54 2.09 0.80
C PHE A 94 2.29 2.28 -0.70
N LEU A 95 2.18 1.18 -1.44
CA LEU A 95 2.08 1.18 -2.90
C LEU A 95 0.96 0.26 -3.38
N ASP A 96 0.20 0.71 -4.36
CA ASP A 96 -0.81 -0.13 -5.00
C ASP A 96 -0.20 -1.17 -5.97
N ARG A 97 -1.07 -2.05 -6.48
CA ARG A 97 -0.74 -3.11 -7.44
C ARG A 97 -0.32 -2.62 -8.84
N GLY A 98 -0.37 -1.32 -9.09
CA GLY A 98 0.17 -0.68 -10.28
C GLY A 98 1.69 -0.59 -10.26
N PHE A 99 2.30 -0.58 -9.08
CA PHE A 99 3.76 -0.53 -8.85
C PHE A 99 4.39 -1.90 -8.55
N ALA A 100 3.67 -2.99 -8.77
CA ALA A 100 4.17 -4.35 -8.57
C ALA A 100 4.95 -4.85 -9.81
N SER A 101 6.16 -4.34 -10.03
CA SER A 101 7.11 -4.81 -11.08
C SER A 101 8.48 -5.15 -10.47
N VAL A 102 9.25 -6.04 -11.14
CA VAL A 102 10.60 -6.46 -10.68
C VAL A 102 11.50 -5.25 -10.42
N ALA A 103 11.59 -4.32 -11.37
CA ALA A 103 12.36 -3.08 -11.23
C ALA A 103 11.92 -2.22 -10.03
N SER A 104 10.61 -2.12 -9.77
CA SER A 104 10.09 -1.39 -8.59
C SER A 104 10.49 -2.09 -7.29
N PHE A 105 10.43 -3.43 -7.23
CA PHE A 105 10.88 -4.16 -6.04
C PHE A 105 12.38 -4.06 -5.80
N GLY A 106 13.19 -3.92 -6.86
CA GLY A 106 14.63 -3.69 -6.79
C GLY A 106 14.96 -2.34 -6.15
N ASP A 107 14.46 -1.25 -6.74
CA ASP A 107 14.62 0.11 -6.17
C ASP A 107 14.18 0.15 -4.69
N LEU A 108 12.97 -0.36 -4.41
CA LEU A 108 12.39 -0.36 -3.07
C LEU A 108 13.09 -1.26 -2.04
N ALA A 109 14.07 -2.07 -2.46
CA ALA A 109 14.94 -2.83 -1.55
C ALA A 109 16.12 -1.97 -1.03
N GLU A 110 16.66 -1.09 -1.87
CA GLU A 110 17.76 -0.17 -1.53
C GLU A 110 17.27 1.08 -0.74
N GLN A 111 15.97 1.38 -0.78
CA GLN A 111 15.39 2.53 -0.09
C GLN A 111 15.55 2.46 1.45
N PRO A 112 15.93 3.56 2.13
CA PRO A 112 16.19 3.60 3.59
C PRO A 112 14.89 3.69 4.43
N PHE A 113 13.80 3.10 3.94
CA PHE A 113 12.47 3.07 4.57
C PHE A 113 11.70 1.81 4.19
N LEU A 114 10.78 1.38 5.05
CA LEU A 114 9.97 0.19 4.78
C LEU A 114 8.93 0.45 3.68
N SER A 115 8.97 -0.35 2.63
CA SER A 115 7.98 -0.34 1.55
C SER A 115 6.98 -1.50 1.68
N VAL A 116 5.71 -1.26 1.37
CA VAL A 116 4.62 -2.26 1.38
C VAL A 116 3.82 -2.14 0.09
N VAL A 117 3.98 -3.11 -0.82
CA VAL A 117 3.34 -3.13 -2.15
C VAL A 117 2.20 -4.15 -2.17
N ALA A 118 1.03 -3.77 -2.69
CA ALA A 118 -0.06 -4.71 -2.93
C ALA A 118 0.19 -5.56 -4.18
N LEU A 119 0.14 -6.90 -4.09
CA LEU A 119 0.36 -7.75 -5.26
C LEU A 119 -0.93 -7.99 -6.07
N PRO A 120 -0.88 -8.00 -7.42
CA PRO A 120 -1.95 -8.54 -8.24
C PRO A 120 -2.00 -10.07 -8.10
N LYS A 121 -3.18 -10.66 -7.86
CA LYS A 121 -3.39 -12.12 -7.66
C LYS A 121 -3.28 -12.94 -8.97
N ARG A 122 -2.14 -12.84 -9.66
CA ARG A 122 -1.85 -13.50 -10.94
C ARG A 122 -1.02 -14.77 -10.76
N GLY A 123 -1.28 -15.77 -11.60
CA GLY A 123 -0.51 -17.02 -11.66
C GLY A 123 -0.89 -18.05 -10.59
N LYS A 124 -0.86 -19.34 -10.97
CA LYS A 124 -1.28 -20.47 -10.11
C LYS A 124 -0.50 -20.53 -8.78
N ARG A 125 0.82 -20.28 -8.79
CA ARG A 125 1.66 -20.29 -7.57
C ARG A 125 1.22 -19.25 -6.52
N LEU A 126 0.99 -18.01 -6.94
CA LEU A 126 0.55 -16.96 -6.01
C LEU A 126 -0.90 -17.20 -5.55
N GLN A 127 -1.75 -17.75 -6.42
CA GLN A 127 -3.11 -18.13 -6.02
C GLN A 127 -3.11 -19.28 -4.99
N ALA A 128 -2.28 -20.31 -5.18
CA ALA A 128 -2.12 -21.42 -4.23
C ALA A 128 -1.53 -20.96 -2.88
N LEU A 129 -0.49 -20.11 -2.89
CA LEU A 129 0.02 -19.42 -1.69
C LEU A 129 -1.01 -18.48 -1.05
N LEU A 130 -2.14 -18.22 -1.73
CA LEU A 130 -3.26 -17.46 -1.22
C LEU A 130 -4.53 -18.30 -1.03
N THR A 131 -4.45 -19.63 -1.02
CA THR A 131 -5.55 -20.55 -0.67
C THR A 131 -5.39 -21.04 0.76
N GLY A 132 -6.31 -20.67 1.65
CA GLY A 132 -6.26 -21.04 3.07
C GLY A 132 -7.18 -20.21 3.95
N ARG A 133 -7.34 -20.63 5.21
CA ARG A 133 -8.16 -19.96 6.24
C ARG A 133 -7.36 -19.07 7.21
N GLN A 134 -6.03 -19.14 7.20
CA GLN A 134 -5.14 -18.44 8.14
C GLN A 134 -4.34 -17.33 7.44
N SER A 135 -3.66 -16.48 8.21
CA SER A 135 -2.93 -15.31 7.71
C SER A 135 -1.42 -15.49 7.86
N ASP A 136 -0.77 -15.87 6.78
CA ASP A 136 0.57 -16.45 6.83
C ASP A 136 1.65 -15.50 6.30
N ARG A 137 2.90 -15.74 6.72
CA ARG A 137 4.11 -15.13 6.14
C ARG A 137 4.86 -16.20 5.35
N THR A 138 5.27 -15.87 4.13
CA THR A 138 6.09 -16.75 3.28
C THR A 138 7.09 -15.90 2.48
N THR A 139 7.86 -16.51 1.57
CA THR A 139 8.68 -15.84 0.57
C THR A 139 8.10 -16.07 -0.82
N TYR A 140 8.01 -15.02 -1.62
CA TYR A 140 7.53 -15.09 -2.99
C TYR A 140 8.58 -14.54 -3.94
N THR A 141 8.81 -15.28 -5.03
CA THR A 141 9.70 -14.88 -6.13
C THR A 141 8.82 -14.49 -7.31
N THR A 142 9.10 -13.34 -7.91
CA THR A 142 8.49 -12.90 -9.17
C THR A 142 9.57 -12.61 -10.20
N SER A 143 9.28 -12.92 -11.46
CA SER A 143 10.20 -12.79 -12.58
C SER A 143 9.56 -12.03 -13.73
N ALA A 144 10.38 -11.29 -14.45
CA ALA A 144 10.10 -10.64 -15.73
C ALA A 144 11.23 -11.00 -16.71
N GLU A 145 11.23 -10.39 -17.89
CA GLU A 145 12.30 -10.53 -18.87
C GLU A 145 13.63 -9.99 -18.31
N ASP A 146 13.58 -8.86 -17.57
CA ASP A 146 14.75 -8.23 -16.92
C ASP A 146 15.26 -8.95 -15.64
N GLY A 147 14.83 -10.20 -15.41
CA GLY A 147 15.28 -11.02 -14.28
C GLY A 147 14.22 -11.26 -13.19
N ALA A 148 14.69 -11.70 -12.01
CA ALA A 148 13.83 -12.18 -10.93
C ALA A 148 14.22 -11.65 -9.55
N ILE A 149 13.23 -11.42 -8.69
CA ILE A 149 13.40 -10.90 -7.33
C ILE A 149 12.54 -11.67 -6.32
N THR A 150 13.11 -11.93 -5.15
CA THR A 150 12.44 -12.66 -4.05
C THR A 150 12.25 -11.75 -2.85
N PHE A 151 11.02 -11.69 -2.32
CA PHE A 151 10.69 -10.86 -1.17
C PHE A 151 9.69 -11.56 -0.20
N PRO A 152 9.62 -11.13 1.08
CA PRO A 152 8.63 -11.67 2.02
C PRO A 152 7.18 -11.30 1.66
N LEU A 153 6.33 -12.30 1.46
CA LEU A 153 4.90 -12.17 1.21
C LEU A 153 4.10 -12.35 2.52
N TRP A 154 3.03 -11.57 2.68
CA TRP A 154 2.12 -11.65 3.82
C TRP A 154 0.67 -11.82 3.33
N GLY A 155 0.11 -13.01 3.53
CA GLY A 155 -1.19 -13.44 3.01
C GLY A 155 -2.37 -13.16 3.94
N ALA A 156 -2.66 -11.89 4.21
CA ALA A 156 -3.72 -11.48 5.14
C ALA A 156 -5.13 -12.01 4.78
N ARG A 157 -5.90 -12.44 5.80
CA ARG A 157 -7.31 -12.87 5.70
C ARG A 157 -8.24 -12.06 6.59
N HIS A 158 -9.49 -12.01 6.15
CA HIS A 158 -10.66 -11.74 6.96
C HIS A 158 -11.61 -12.94 6.79
N ASP A 159 -12.37 -13.30 7.82
CA ASP A 159 -13.44 -14.29 7.66
C ASP A 159 -14.70 -13.66 7.03
N ALA A 160 -15.68 -14.50 6.68
CA ALA A 160 -16.91 -14.08 6.01
C ALA A 160 -17.80 -13.15 6.86
N ALA A 161 -17.56 -13.04 8.17
CA ALA A 161 -18.22 -12.10 9.07
C ALA A 161 -17.38 -10.85 9.35
N GLY A 162 -16.27 -10.64 8.61
CA GLY A 162 -15.33 -9.53 8.80
C GLY A 162 -14.48 -9.64 10.07
N ARG A 163 -14.58 -10.75 10.82
CA ARG A 163 -13.76 -11.03 12.00
C ARG A 163 -12.43 -11.67 11.56
N ARG A 164 -11.60 -12.04 12.54
CA ARG A 164 -10.28 -12.67 12.31
C ARG A 164 -10.36 -14.14 12.70
N GLY A 165 -9.84 -15.01 11.83
CA GLY A 165 -9.60 -16.42 12.15
C GLY A 165 -8.75 -16.54 13.42
N THR A 166 -9.15 -17.44 14.32
CA THR A 166 -8.69 -17.50 15.71
C THR A 166 -7.40 -18.25 15.95
N THR A 167 -6.76 -18.80 14.90
CA THR A 167 -5.52 -19.56 15.03
C THR A 167 -4.35 -18.66 15.41
N ARG A 168 -4.03 -18.63 16.70
CA ARG A 168 -2.67 -18.34 17.15
C ARG A 168 -1.75 -19.45 16.63
N PRO A 169 -0.51 -19.18 16.18
CA PRO A 169 0.54 -20.17 16.29
C PRO A 169 0.78 -20.44 17.78
N ASP A 170 0.85 -21.71 18.18
CA ASP A 170 0.96 -22.09 19.59
C ASP A 170 2.35 -21.79 20.17
N ALA A 171 2.49 -20.59 20.74
CA ALA A 171 3.51 -20.32 21.75
C ALA A 171 3.02 -20.91 23.09
N ALA A 172 3.47 -22.12 23.42
CA ALA A 172 3.24 -22.71 24.73
C ALA A 172 3.88 -21.82 25.81
N GLY A 173 3.05 -21.19 26.66
CA GLY A 173 3.52 -20.08 27.51
C GLY A 173 2.48 -19.50 28.48
N SER A 174 1.73 -20.37 29.17
CA SER A 174 1.00 -20.11 30.43
C SER A 174 0.15 -18.83 30.64
N ARG A 175 -1.16 -19.06 30.84
CA ARG A 175 -2.03 -18.45 31.90
C ARG A 175 -2.02 -16.91 32.09
N GLY A 176 -3.15 -16.27 31.74
CA GLY A 176 -3.50 -14.90 32.16
C GLY A 176 -4.98 -14.60 31.91
N SER A 177 -5.67 -14.01 32.88
CA SER A 177 -7.13 -13.84 32.93
C SER A 177 -7.70 -12.74 32.01
N SER A 178 -9.02 -12.75 31.84
CA SER A 178 -9.77 -11.90 30.92
C SER A 178 -10.22 -10.55 31.49
N THR A 179 -9.93 -9.45 30.80
CA THR A 179 -10.80 -8.26 30.74
C THR A 179 -10.57 -7.53 29.40
N GLY A 180 -11.56 -6.82 28.87
CA GLY A 180 -11.38 -5.93 27.69
C GLY A 180 -10.80 -4.56 28.09
N PRO A 181 -10.55 -3.63 27.14
CA PRO A 181 -11.01 -3.62 25.74
C PRO A 181 -9.91 -3.37 24.67
N LEU A 182 -10.33 -3.26 23.39
CA LEU A 182 -9.64 -2.65 22.22
C LEU A 182 -8.21 -3.12 21.83
N PRO A 183 -8.03 -3.83 20.69
CA PRO A 183 -6.72 -4.19 20.17
C PRO A 183 -6.20 -3.25 19.06
N CYS A 184 -5.30 -2.32 19.41
CA CYS A 184 -4.35 -1.71 18.48
C CYS A 184 -2.92 -1.85 19.02
N TRP A 185 -2.04 -2.57 18.30
CA TRP A 185 -0.73 -3.02 18.79
C TRP A 185 0.42 -2.65 17.83
N ALA A 186 1.64 -2.42 18.35
CA ALA A 186 2.78 -1.95 17.55
C ALA A 186 4.20 -2.22 18.14
N SER A 187 5.17 -2.52 17.25
CA SER A 187 6.64 -2.62 17.48
C SER A 187 7.10 -3.78 18.38
N ARG A 188 8.38 -4.24 18.45
CA ARG A 188 9.71 -3.90 17.83
C ARG A 188 10.42 -5.27 17.53
N THR A 189 11.66 -5.52 17.09
CA THR A 189 12.89 -4.83 16.57
C THR A 189 13.32 -5.43 15.20
N ALA A 190 14.31 -4.88 14.48
CA ALA A 190 14.74 -5.31 13.12
C ALA A 190 15.19 -6.81 13.00
N PRO A 191 15.32 -7.39 11.77
CA PRO A 191 15.11 -6.83 10.42
C PRO A 191 13.87 -7.41 9.66
N GLY A 192 13.65 -6.97 8.42
CA GLY A 192 12.70 -7.59 7.45
C GLY A 192 11.22 -7.59 7.86
N ARG A 193 10.57 -6.41 7.96
CA ARG A 193 9.27 -6.22 8.64
C ARG A 193 8.18 -5.47 7.86
N TYR A 194 7.36 -6.17 7.08
CA TYR A 194 6.10 -5.63 6.56
C TYR A 194 5.00 -5.62 7.64
N GLY A 195 3.85 -4.97 7.38
CA GLY A 195 2.70 -5.01 8.29
C GLY A 195 1.58 -4.02 7.91
N CYS A 196 0.32 -4.46 8.06
CA CYS A 196 -0.87 -3.81 7.52
C CYS A 196 -1.62 -2.87 8.50
N TRP A 197 -2.68 -2.24 8.01
CA TRP A 197 -3.29 -1.01 8.54
C TRP A 197 -4.67 -1.26 9.21
N PRO A 198 -5.01 -0.59 10.33
CA PRO A 198 -6.37 -0.58 10.87
C PRO A 198 -7.19 0.58 10.28
N LYS A 199 -8.44 0.34 9.86
CA LYS A 199 -9.41 1.42 9.63
C LYS A 199 -9.90 1.95 10.98
N SER A 200 -9.90 3.28 11.17
CA SER A 200 -10.48 3.92 12.34
C SER A 200 -11.98 4.19 12.13
N THR A 201 -12.85 3.36 12.70
CA THR A 201 -14.23 3.74 13.00
C THR A 201 -14.26 4.64 14.23
N GLY A 202 -15.07 5.71 14.20
CA GLY A 202 -15.11 6.71 15.28
C GLY A 202 -16.20 6.46 16.33
N ARG A 203 -15.82 6.52 17.60
CA ARG A 203 -16.58 6.74 18.86
C ARG A 203 -15.58 6.67 20.02
N ALA A 204 -15.82 7.16 21.25
CA ALA A 204 -16.97 7.84 21.85
C ALA A 204 -16.48 9.18 22.48
N LEU A 205 -17.05 9.88 23.48
CA LEU A 205 -18.18 9.76 24.42
C LEU A 205 -18.92 11.14 24.48
N GLY A 206 -20.07 11.34 25.12
CA GLY A 206 -20.95 10.38 25.81
C GLY A 206 -21.09 10.58 27.33
N SER A 207 -21.71 11.68 27.79
CA SER A 207 -22.27 11.79 29.16
C SER A 207 -23.36 12.87 29.26
N LYS A 208 -24.22 12.72 30.27
CA LYS A 208 -25.31 13.63 30.65
C LYS A 208 -25.04 14.06 32.10
N PRO A 209 -25.13 15.34 32.49
CA PRO A 209 -25.20 15.70 33.90
C PRO A 209 -26.61 15.41 34.44
N ALA A 210 -26.69 14.96 35.68
CA ALA A 210 -27.90 14.99 36.49
C ALA A 210 -27.51 15.59 37.85
N THR A 211 -28.23 16.61 38.28
CA THR A 211 -28.05 17.28 39.58
C THR A 211 -29.38 17.91 39.94
N GLY A 212 -29.85 17.64 41.16
CA GLY A 212 -31.24 17.77 41.58
C GLY A 212 -31.57 16.61 42.50
#